data_AF-A0A2E4XRA4-F1
#
_entry.id   AF-A0A2E4XRA4-F1
#
_cell.length_a   1.000
_cell.length_b   1.000
_cell.length_c   1.000
_cell.angle_alpha   90.00
_cell.angle_beta   90.00
_cell.angle_gamma   90.00
#
_symmetry.space_group_name_H-M   'P 1'
#
loop_
_entity.id
_entity.type
_entity.pdbx_description
1 polymer ?
#
loop_
_entity_poly.entity_id
_entity_poly.type
_entity_poly.pdbx_seq_one_letter_code
_entity_poly.pdbx_strand_id
1 'polypeptide(L)'
;MSEEWQYQVRINLNEERAETARRDANDASLSPLGDILAKHNATLKCQYDAFAGYCEAAEAEGIDQYPLYQWTKDTIDDPVKKAKYLKAFTLYVDGDEVYDGEKAHPLEADLQPLAENGLLDKLSKHDTNPANNPQPPKKYRQS
;
A
#
# COMPACT_ATOMS: atom_id res chain seq x y z
N MET A 1 -8.40 1.49 28.71
CA MET A 1 -7.85 0.70 27.61
C MET A 1 -7.15 1.69 26.71
N SER A 2 -5.83 1.72 26.70
CA SER A 2 -5.10 2.51 25.71
C SER A 2 -5.39 1.82 24.38
N GLU A 3 -6.17 2.45 23.51
CA GLU A 3 -6.32 1.96 22.14
C GLU A 3 -4.94 2.11 21.49
N GLU A 4 -4.17 1.02 21.46
CA GLU A 4 -2.94 0.95 20.68
C GLU A 4 -3.37 1.03 19.22
N TRP A 5 -3.19 2.21 18.63
CA TRP A 5 -3.45 2.43 17.22
C TRP A 5 -2.60 1.47 16.41
N GLN A 6 -3.20 0.90 15.37
CA GLN A 6 -2.46 0.15 14.38
C GLN A 6 -1.95 1.12 13.32
N TYR A 7 -0.88 0.72 12.65
CA TYR A 7 -0.17 1.52 11.69
C TYR A 7 -0.01 0.76 10.39
N GLN A 8 0.10 1.52 9.31
CA GLN A 8 0.38 1.03 7.97
C GLN A 8 1.48 1.86 7.35
N VAL A 9 2.56 1.22 6.97
CA VAL A 9 3.65 1.85 6.21
C VAL A 9 3.38 1.69 4.72
N ARG A 10 3.54 2.78 3.99
CA ARG A 10 3.44 2.85 2.52
C ARG A 10 4.66 3.53 1.94
N ILE A 11 5.11 3.02 0.81
CA ILE A 11 6.21 3.60 0.04
C ILE A 11 5.77 3.89 -1.39
N ASN A 12 6.38 4.90 -2.00
CA ASN A 12 6.35 5.07 -3.45
C ASN A 12 7.72 4.80 -4.03
N LEU A 13 7.74 4.05 -5.12
CA LEU A 13 8.92 3.83 -5.95
C LEU A 13 8.79 4.66 -7.23
N ASN A 14 9.92 4.94 -7.86
CA ASN A 14 9.90 5.47 -9.22
C ASN A 14 9.33 4.43 -10.20
N GLU A 15 9.07 4.84 -11.44
CA GLU A 15 8.40 3.97 -12.43
C GLU A 15 9.14 2.67 -12.72
N GLU A 16 10.46 2.76 -12.93
CA GLU A 16 11.31 1.63 -13.27
C GLU A 16 11.36 0.62 -12.11
N ARG A 17 11.62 1.10 -10.89
CA ARG A 17 11.66 0.26 -9.69
C ARG A 17 10.30 -0.32 -9.33
N ALA A 18 9.23 0.43 -9.56
CA ALA A 18 7.86 -0.06 -9.34
C ALA A 18 7.52 -1.21 -10.29
N GLU A 19 7.91 -1.11 -11.57
CA GLU A 19 7.75 -2.21 -12.52
C GLU A 19 8.55 -3.44 -12.09
N THR A 20 9.81 -3.24 -11.69
CA THR A 20 10.66 -4.32 -11.19
C THR A 20 10.07 -4.97 -9.94
N ALA A 21 9.68 -4.19 -8.92
CA ALA A 21 9.09 -4.71 -7.68
C ALA A 21 7.80 -5.50 -7.90
N ARG A 22 7.01 -5.14 -8.91
CA ARG A 22 5.78 -5.87 -9.29
C ARG A 22 6.08 -7.20 -9.99
N ARG A 23 7.18 -7.29 -10.72
CA ARG A 23 7.61 -8.56 -11.35
C ARG A 23 8.32 -9.47 -10.36
N ASP A 24 9.27 -8.90 -9.63
CA ASP A 24 10.08 -9.58 -8.63
C ASP A 24 10.51 -8.61 -7.53
N ALA A 25 9.90 -8.75 -6.34
CA ALA A 25 10.24 -7.94 -5.18
C ALA A 25 11.65 -8.26 -4.62
N ASN A 26 12.26 -9.38 -5.02
CA ASN A 26 13.61 -9.79 -4.60
C ASN A 26 14.69 -9.47 -5.64
N ASP A 27 14.36 -8.68 -6.67
CA ASP A 27 15.33 -8.27 -7.67
C ASP A 27 16.53 -7.56 -7.05
N ALA A 28 17.74 -7.84 -7.56
CA ALA A 28 18.99 -7.32 -7.01
C ALA A 28 19.09 -5.78 -7.06
N SER A 29 18.39 -5.13 -7.99
CA SER A 29 18.29 -3.66 -8.04
C SER A 29 17.53 -3.08 -6.84
N LEU A 30 16.75 -3.90 -6.15
CA LEU A 30 16.00 -3.58 -4.95
C LEU A 30 16.61 -4.22 -3.68
N SER A 31 17.81 -4.80 -3.75
CA SER A 31 18.44 -5.49 -2.60
C SER A 31 18.37 -4.71 -1.28
N PRO A 32 18.69 -3.40 -1.21
CA PRO A 32 18.60 -2.66 0.06
C PRO A 32 17.18 -2.63 0.63
N LEU A 33 16.16 -2.58 -0.22
CA LEU A 33 14.76 -2.65 0.19
C LEU A 33 14.39 -4.08 0.58
N GLY A 34 14.80 -5.07 -0.22
CA GLY A 34 14.59 -6.50 0.06
C GLY A 34 15.16 -6.94 1.41
N ASP A 35 16.36 -6.46 1.77
CA ASP A 35 17.01 -6.76 3.05
C ASP A 35 16.21 -6.24 4.25
N ILE A 36 15.65 -5.02 4.14
CA ILE A 36 14.78 -4.45 5.16
C ILE A 36 13.47 -5.22 5.25
N LEU A 37 12.87 -5.54 4.10
CA LEU A 37 11.64 -6.32 4.06
C LEU A 37 11.83 -7.69 4.73
N ALA A 38 12.91 -8.40 4.41
CA ALA A 38 13.24 -9.67 5.02
C ALA A 38 13.49 -9.55 6.54
N LYS A 39 14.20 -8.50 6.98
CA LYS A 39 14.46 -8.23 8.40
C LYS A 39 13.18 -8.07 9.21
N HIS A 40 12.16 -7.43 8.64
CA HIS A 40 10.88 -7.15 9.30
C HIS A 40 9.78 -8.16 8.97
N ASN A 41 10.09 -9.25 8.24
CA ASN A 41 9.09 -10.16 7.68
C ASN A 41 7.96 -9.42 6.93
N ALA A 42 8.35 -8.39 6.18
CA ALA A 42 7.46 -7.53 5.43
C ALA A 42 7.42 -7.92 3.94
N THR A 43 6.28 -7.69 3.30
CA THR A 43 6.09 -7.90 1.87
C THR A 43 5.48 -6.67 1.22
N LEU A 44 5.79 -6.45 -0.06
CA LEU A 44 5.23 -5.33 -0.83
C LEU A 44 3.94 -5.77 -1.51
N LYS A 45 2.88 -5.01 -1.28
CA LYS A 45 1.64 -5.12 -2.03
C LYS A 45 1.41 -3.86 -2.85
N CYS A 46 1.44 -3.98 -4.18
CA CYS A 46 1.13 -2.85 -5.06
C CYS A 46 -0.35 -2.45 -4.87
N GLN A 47 -0.59 -1.16 -4.67
CA GLN A 47 -1.94 -0.64 -4.43
C GLN A 47 -2.83 -0.83 -5.65
N TYR A 48 -2.28 -0.68 -6.87
CA TYR A 48 -3.03 -0.94 -8.10
C TYR A 48 -3.46 -2.40 -8.19
N ASP A 49 -2.56 -3.35 -7.92
CA ASP A 49 -2.86 -4.78 -8.00
C ASP A 49 -3.87 -5.20 -6.93
N ALA A 50 -3.83 -4.57 -5.75
CA ALA A 50 -4.86 -4.75 -4.72
C ALA A 50 -6.25 -4.26 -5.18
N PHE A 51 -6.32 -3.09 -5.83
CA PHE A 51 -7.57 -2.57 -6.40
C PHE A 51 -8.08 -3.40 -7.57
N ALA A 52 -7.19 -3.85 -8.46
CA ALA A 52 -7.54 -4.73 -9.57
C ALA A 52 -8.10 -6.06 -9.05
N GLY A 53 -7.43 -6.68 -8.08
CA GLY A 53 -7.89 -7.92 -7.44
C GLY A 53 -9.24 -7.76 -6.73
N TYR A 54 -9.49 -6.61 -6.08
CA TYR A 54 -10.81 -6.29 -5.51
C TYR A 54 -11.90 -6.22 -6.58
N CYS A 55 -11.62 -5.60 -7.73
CA CYS A 55 -12.55 -5.55 -8.85
C CYS A 55 -12.79 -6.93 -9.48
N GLU A 56 -11.74 -7.74 -9.66
CA GLU A 56 -11.86 -9.10 -10.19
C GLU A 56 -12.69 -10.01 -9.26
N ALA A 57 -12.46 -9.93 -7.94
CA ALA A 57 -13.26 -10.66 -6.97
C ALA A 57 -14.74 -10.24 -7.01
N ALA A 58 -15.00 -8.92 -7.10
CA ALA A 58 -16.35 -8.39 -7.23
C ALA A 58 -17.05 -8.87 -8.53
N GLU A 59 -16.34 -8.89 -9.65
CA GLU A 59 -16.86 -9.37 -10.93
C GLU A 59 -17.15 -10.88 -10.90
N ALA A 60 -16.37 -11.67 -10.15
CA ALA A 60 -16.53 -13.12 -10.02
C ALA A 60 -17.63 -13.54 -9.03
N GLU A 61 -17.70 -12.87 -7.87
CA GLU A 61 -18.60 -13.24 -6.76
C GLU A 61 -19.93 -12.48 -6.78
N GLY A 62 -19.99 -11.37 -7.52
CA GLY A 62 -21.15 -10.49 -7.61
C GLY A 62 -20.88 -9.11 -7.01
N ILE A 63 -20.98 -8.09 -7.84
CA ILE A 63 -20.63 -6.70 -7.51
C ILE A 63 -21.47 -6.11 -6.35
N ASP A 64 -22.65 -6.67 -6.08
CA ASP A 64 -23.56 -6.19 -5.03
C ASP A 64 -22.95 -6.30 -3.62
N GLN A 65 -22.02 -7.24 -3.40
CA GLN A 65 -21.32 -7.39 -2.12
C GLN A 65 -20.11 -6.46 -1.97
N TYR A 66 -19.78 -5.72 -3.03
CA TYR A 66 -18.59 -4.91 -3.14
C TYR A 66 -18.97 -3.43 -3.32
N PRO A 67 -19.38 -2.74 -2.23
CA PRO A 67 -19.92 -1.37 -2.31
C PRO A 67 -18.94 -0.33 -2.89
N LEU A 68 -17.64 -0.63 -2.86
CA LEU A 68 -16.60 0.23 -3.42
C LEU A 68 -16.27 -0.11 -4.88
N TYR A 69 -16.85 -1.16 -5.46
CA TYR A 69 -16.47 -1.67 -6.79
C TYR A 69 -16.43 -0.59 -7.85
N GLN A 70 -17.53 0.16 -8.04
CA GLN A 70 -17.59 1.18 -9.08
C GLN A 70 -16.55 2.28 -8.87
N TRP A 71 -16.34 2.71 -7.62
CA TRP A 71 -15.34 3.73 -7.30
C TRP A 71 -13.90 3.23 -7.52
N THR A 72 -13.63 1.98 -7.14
CA THR A 72 -12.33 1.33 -7.34
C THR A 72 -12.06 1.15 -8.83
N LYS A 73 -13.06 0.71 -9.61
CA LYS A 73 -12.98 0.56 -11.07
C LYS A 73 -12.67 1.89 -11.76
N ASP A 74 -13.46 2.93 -11.49
CA ASP A 74 -13.23 4.28 -12.02
C ASP A 74 -11.84 4.84 -11.62
N THR A 75 -11.31 4.39 -10.48
CA THR A 75 -10.00 4.82 -9.97
C THR A 75 -8.85 4.15 -10.70
N ILE A 76 -8.97 2.86 -11.06
CA ILE A 76 -7.94 2.12 -11.79
C ILE A 76 -8.01 2.31 -13.31
N ASP A 77 -9.16 2.75 -13.84
CA ASP A 77 -9.33 3.07 -15.27
C ASP A 77 -8.85 4.48 -15.63
N ASP A 78 -8.76 5.39 -14.65
CA ASP A 78 -8.15 6.72 -14.84
C ASP A 78 -6.63 6.59 -15.03
N PRO A 79 -6.07 6.94 -16.21
CA PRO A 79 -4.66 6.73 -16.51
C PRO A 79 -3.71 7.50 -15.57
N VAL A 80 -4.14 8.67 -15.06
CA VAL A 80 -3.34 9.47 -14.12
C VAL A 80 -3.28 8.78 -12.77
N LYS A 81 -4.42 8.29 -12.29
CA LYS A 81 -4.48 7.54 -11.02
C LYS A 81 -3.80 6.19 -11.12
N LYS A 82 -3.97 5.48 -12.24
CA LYS A 82 -3.27 4.23 -12.53
C LYS A 82 -1.76 4.41 -12.42
N ALA A 83 -1.18 5.39 -13.12
CA ALA A 83 0.25 5.68 -13.03
C ALA A 83 0.71 5.98 -11.59
N LYS A 84 -0.12 6.67 -10.80
CA LYS A 84 0.14 6.95 -9.38
C LYS A 84 0.11 5.69 -8.52
N TYR A 85 -0.90 4.84 -8.67
CA TYR A 85 -1.09 3.65 -7.83
C TYR A 85 -0.17 2.49 -8.21
N LEU A 86 0.29 2.43 -9.45
CA LEU A 86 1.32 1.47 -9.88
C LEU A 86 2.65 1.69 -9.15
N LYS A 87 2.93 2.94 -8.78
CA LYS A 87 4.14 3.35 -8.05
C LYS A 87 4.00 3.23 -6.54
N ALA A 88 2.79 3.00 -6.04
CA ALA A 88 2.47 2.98 -4.61
C ALA A 88 2.37 1.56 -4.08
N PHE A 89 3.07 1.30 -2.98
CA PHE A 89 3.11 0.00 -2.33
C PHE A 89 2.77 0.13 -0.85
N THR A 90 1.95 -0.78 -0.37
CA THR A 90 1.66 -0.98 1.05
C THR A 90 2.53 -2.11 1.57
N LEU A 91 3.14 -1.92 2.74
CA LEU A 91 3.97 -2.93 3.37
C LEU A 91 3.12 -3.77 4.32
N TYR A 92 3.07 -5.06 4.07
CA TYR A 92 2.37 -6.03 4.90
C TYR A 92 3.39 -6.74 5.79
N VAL A 93 3.24 -6.68 7.11
CA VAL A 93 4.17 -7.29 8.07
C VAL A 93 3.52 -8.54 8.64
N ASP A 94 4.20 -9.68 8.57
CA ASP A 94 3.64 -11.00 8.96
C ASP A 94 2.33 -11.36 8.22
N GLY A 95 2.09 -10.73 7.06
CA GLY A 95 0.85 -10.87 6.29
C GLY A 95 -0.25 -9.88 6.68
N ASP A 96 -0.05 -9.08 7.73
CA ASP A 96 -1.01 -8.06 8.16
C ASP A 96 -0.79 -6.73 7.43
N GLU A 97 -1.88 -6.17 6.92
CA GLU A 97 -1.88 -4.84 6.27
C GLU A 97 -1.69 -3.69 7.28
N VAL A 98 -2.12 -3.89 8.52
CA VAL A 98 -2.01 -2.94 9.65
C VAL A 98 -1.45 -3.66 10.86
N TYR A 99 -0.53 -3.00 11.58
CA TYR A 99 0.22 -3.62 12.68
C TYR A 99 0.60 -2.60 13.75
N ASP A 100 0.95 -3.08 14.93
CA ASP A 100 1.26 -2.22 16.07
C ASP A 100 2.52 -1.37 15.87
N GLY A 101 2.64 -0.31 16.67
CA GLY A 101 3.77 0.62 16.60
C GLY A 101 5.12 -0.06 16.79
N GLU A 102 5.20 -1.13 17.58
CA GLU A 102 6.43 -1.90 17.78
C GLU A 102 7.00 -2.49 16.49
N LYS A 103 6.15 -2.78 15.51
CA LYS A 103 6.56 -3.22 14.16
C LYS A 103 6.74 -2.02 13.23
N ALA A 104 5.83 -1.03 13.29
CA ALA A 104 5.82 0.08 12.36
C ALA A 104 6.97 1.08 12.53
N HIS A 105 7.31 1.42 13.78
CA HIS A 105 8.37 2.38 14.08
C HIS A 105 9.76 1.94 13.59
N PRO A 106 10.25 0.72 13.89
CA PRO A 106 11.55 0.29 13.41
C PRO A 106 11.56 0.04 11.89
N LEU A 107 10.46 -0.43 11.31
CA LEU A 107 10.33 -0.58 9.85
C LEU A 107 10.46 0.77 9.14
N GLU A 108 9.72 1.78 9.58
CA GLU A 108 9.81 3.14 9.04
C GLU A 108 11.23 3.70 9.19
N ALA A 109 11.85 3.53 10.37
CA ALA A 109 13.20 4.02 10.63
C ALA A 109 14.26 3.39 9.71
N ASP A 110 14.15 2.08 9.42
CA ASP A 110 15.06 1.40 8.50
C ASP A 110 14.83 1.82 7.04
N LEU A 111 13.59 2.17 6.66
CA LEU A 111 13.26 2.66 5.31
C LEU A 111 13.63 4.12 5.08
N GLN A 112 13.72 4.92 6.15
CA GLN A 112 14.01 6.35 6.08
C GLN A 112 15.31 6.66 5.30
N PRO A 113 16.45 5.98 5.53
CA PRO A 113 17.66 6.14 4.71
C PRO A 113 17.45 5.87 3.22
N LEU A 114 16.54 4.95 2.85
CA LEU A 114 16.23 4.66 1.45
C LEU A 114 15.38 5.77 0.80
N ALA A 115 14.58 6.51 1.57
CA ALA A 115 13.94 7.71 1.08
C ALA A 115 14.94 8.85 0.90
N GLU A 116 15.88 9.01 1.84
CA GLU A 116 16.88 10.08 1.82
C GLU A 116 17.91 9.91 0.69
N ASN A 117 18.27 8.67 0.35
CA ASN A 117 19.19 8.38 -0.75
C ASN A 117 18.51 8.33 -2.13
N GLY A 118 17.19 8.58 -2.20
CA GLY A 118 16.42 8.61 -3.44
C GLY A 118 16.10 7.22 -4.01
N LEU A 119 16.21 6.15 -3.22
CA LEU A 119 15.70 4.83 -3.60
C LEU A 119 14.16 4.82 -3.58
N LEU A 120 13.56 5.41 -2.54
CA LEU A 120 12.13 5.63 -2.41
C LEU A 120 11.79 7.07 -2.80
N ASP A 121 10.78 7.26 -3.68
CA ASP A 121 10.25 8.58 -4.00
C ASP A 121 9.44 9.16 -2.83
N LYS A 122 8.84 8.29 -2.02
CA LYS A 122 8.07 8.67 -0.84
C LYS A 122 8.04 7.56 0.20
N LEU A 123 8.07 7.93 1.46
CA LEU A 123 7.74 7.08 2.61
C LEU A 123 6.62 7.77 3.40
N SER A 124 5.63 6.99 3.84
CA SER A 124 4.52 7.49 4.65
C SER A 124 4.02 6.41 5.59
N LYS A 125 3.74 6.80 6.83
CA LYS A 125 3.09 5.94 7.83
C LYS A 125 1.72 6.53 8.16
N HIS A 126 0.71 5.69 8.14
CA HIS A 126 -0.66 6.01 8.49
C HIS A 126 -1.05 5.26 9.76
N ASP A 127 -1.85 5.87 10.63
CA ASP A 127 -2.45 5.21 11.79
C ASP A 127 -3.94 4.97 11.54
N THR A 128 -4.51 3.98 12.24
CA THR A 128 -5.94 3.64 12.17
C THR A 128 -6.84 4.63 12.92
N ASN A 129 -6.31 5.78 13.37
CA ASN A 129 -7.12 6.79 14.02
C ASN A 129 -8.16 7.33 13.02
N PRO A 130 -9.46 7.20 13.31
CA PRO A 130 -10.53 7.69 12.44
C PRO A 130 -10.44 9.19 12.14
N ALA A 131 -9.79 9.97 13.03
CA ALA A 131 -9.56 11.40 12.84
C ALA A 131 -8.61 11.70 11.65
N ASN A 132 -7.76 10.75 11.28
CA ASN A 132 -6.71 10.92 10.27
C ASN A 132 -7.05 10.28 8.91
N ASN A 133 -8.16 9.53 8.79
CA ASN A 133 -8.47 8.77 7.58
C ASN A 133 -9.38 9.56 6.60
N PRO A 134 -8.99 9.77 5.33
CA PRO A 134 -9.84 10.42 4.34
C PRO A 134 -11.14 9.64 4.11
N GLN A 135 -12.26 10.32 4.29
CA GLN A 135 -13.58 9.73 4.07
C GLN A 135 -13.89 9.63 2.57
N PRO A 136 -14.52 8.54 2.10
CA PRO A 136 -14.94 8.44 0.71
C PRO A 136 -15.87 9.61 0.35
N PRO A 137 -15.81 10.13 -0.89
CA PRO A 137 -16.65 11.23 -1.34
C PRO A 137 -18.12 10.94 -1.07
N LYS A 138 -18.90 11.96 -0.66
CA LYS A 138 -20.31 11.81 -0.29
C LYS A 138 -21.15 11.08 -1.36
N LYS A 139 -20.81 11.22 -2.65
CA LYS A 139 -21.47 10.55 -3.77
C LYS A 139 -21.39 9.01 -3.77
N TYR A 140 -20.48 8.43 -3.00
CA TYR A 140 -20.29 6.97 -2.89
C TYR A 140 -20.65 6.42 -1.50
N ARG A 141 -21.16 7.26 -0.58
CA ARG A 141 -21.69 6.78 0.69
C ARG A 141 -23.12 6.32 0.43
N GLN A 142 -23.38 5.03 0.54
CA GLN A 142 -24.75 4.53 0.55
C GLN A 142 -25.45 5.13 1.78
N SER A 143 -26.55 5.83 1.53
CA SER A 143 -27.46 6.42 2.51
C SER A 143 -28.36 5.36 3.12
#